data_AF-A0A2V7SQ15-F1
#
_entry.id   AF-A0A2V7SQ15-F1
#
_cell.length_a   1.000
_cell.length_b   1.000
_cell.length_c   1.000
_cell.angle_alpha   90.00
_cell.angle_beta   90.00
_cell.angle_gamma   90.00
#
_symmetry.space_group_name_H-M   'P 1'
#
loop_
_entity.id
_entity.type
_entity.pdbx_description
1 polymer ?
#
loop_
_entity_poly.entity_id
_entity_poly.type
_entity_poly.pdbx_seq_one_letter_code
_entity_poly.pdbx_strand_id
1 'polypeptide(L)'
;MVSRWSLLLRRHPPLHAMRLSPTFAFVTSLCCSPVVLRAQAADDPPPITAQEIVQRYIAARGGLEQLRAIRTLDMRGPPRPNGRPGRRILRARPFYLNVGAEGNDGSPWEAYDESGLEPRVTDAPGAALRHTAYFDDPLVMTLEPGWNVELTGSERIGDRDAWRLRVTYPDGFVNESFIDKASWLLIARRMTAPVHAFGASVTGQALIGDYRPVNGVLFPFALREVDLATGAVMDNFTWATIEANAPLDYAVFSPPVRTATPVSRLVNGIFASRHVTADALGWYHDFLRDPATATVDIEAAIESVGYECLKNGAVATGTALLEENLRAHSTSARAHFGVGRAYRAAGREADAQERFREALRLDPTLDAAKQALASRVLWY
;
A
#
# COMPACT_ATOMS: atom_id res chain seq x y z
N MET A 1 6.92 -54.33 -4.80
CA MET A 1 7.74 -54.43 -6.02
C MET A 1 8.71 -53.26 -6.04
N VAL A 2 9.95 -53.55 -5.65
CA VAL A 2 11.08 -52.61 -5.52
C VAL A 2 12.15 -53.12 -6.49
N SER A 3 12.71 -52.24 -7.33
CA SER A 3 13.78 -52.60 -8.26
C SER A 3 15.13 -52.01 -7.81
N ARG A 4 15.99 -52.94 -7.37
CA ARG A 4 17.45 -53.09 -7.56
C ARG A 4 18.40 -51.86 -7.63
N TRP A 5 19.16 -51.73 -6.54
CA TRP A 5 20.63 -51.64 -6.39
C TRP A 5 21.57 -51.90 -7.60
N SER A 6 22.59 -51.04 -7.82
CA SER A 6 24.03 -51.28 -7.46
C SER A 6 25.06 -50.51 -8.31
N LEU A 7 26.19 -50.17 -7.65
CA LEU A 7 27.56 -49.87 -8.16
C LEU A 7 27.81 -48.45 -8.72
N LEU A 8 28.78 -47.65 -8.25
CA LEU A 8 30.22 -47.95 -8.11
C LEU A 8 30.95 -46.99 -7.14
N LEU A 9 31.84 -47.56 -6.32
CA LEU A 9 32.85 -46.88 -5.49
C LEU A 9 34.12 -46.55 -6.31
N ARG A 10 34.84 -45.48 -5.93
CA ARG A 10 36.33 -45.51 -5.82
C ARG A 10 36.83 -44.45 -4.84
N ARG A 11 37.70 -44.90 -3.94
CA ARG A 11 38.34 -44.19 -2.81
C ARG A 11 39.68 -43.59 -3.24
N HIS A 12 40.10 -42.49 -2.61
CA HIS A 12 41.50 -42.03 -2.57
C HIS A 12 42.00 -41.98 -1.11
N PRO A 13 43.24 -42.42 -0.81
CA PRO A 13 43.88 -42.30 0.51
C PRO A 13 44.84 -41.08 0.61
N PRO A 14 45.39 -40.75 1.80
CA PRO A 14 45.80 -39.39 2.18
C PRO A 14 47.32 -39.08 2.12
N LEU A 15 47.59 -37.79 2.38
CA LEU A 15 48.84 -37.02 2.42
C LEU A 15 49.95 -37.57 3.34
N HIS A 16 51.20 -37.42 2.91
CA HIS A 16 52.40 -37.33 3.78
C HIS A 16 53.38 -36.26 3.30
N ALA A 17 53.98 -35.58 4.28
CA ALA A 17 54.85 -34.41 4.17
C ALA A 17 56.34 -34.78 3.97
N MET A 18 57.13 -33.87 3.39
CA MET A 18 58.60 -33.92 3.44
C MET A 18 59.25 -32.52 3.40
N ARG A 19 60.46 -32.45 3.99
CA ARG A 19 61.15 -31.29 4.58
C ARG A 19 62.11 -30.54 3.61
N LEU A 20 62.29 -29.22 3.86
CA LEU A 20 63.50 -28.33 3.88
C LEU A 20 64.87 -28.91 3.38
N SER A 21 65.82 -28.23 2.70
CA SER A 21 66.26 -26.82 2.50
C SER A 21 67.16 -26.71 1.22
N PRO A 22 68.15 -25.80 1.08
CA PRO A 22 68.11 -24.50 0.39
C PRO A 22 69.03 -24.41 -0.85
N THR A 23 68.91 -23.37 -1.68
CA THR A 23 69.99 -23.01 -2.63
C THR A 23 70.06 -21.50 -2.85
N PHE A 24 71.25 -20.94 -2.61
CA PHE A 24 71.67 -19.57 -2.88
C PHE A 24 71.87 -19.35 -4.39
N ALA A 25 71.49 -18.18 -4.92
CA ALA A 25 72.08 -17.64 -6.15
C ALA A 25 72.02 -16.10 -6.17
N PHE A 26 73.05 -15.53 -6.78
CA PHE A 26 73.60 -14.19 -6.59
C PHE A 26 72.86 -13.06 -7.32
N VAL A 27 73.08 -11.86 -6.78
CA VAL A 27 72.72 -10.50 -7.21
C VAL A 27 73.25 -10.13 -8.60
N THR A 28 72.45 -9.40 -9.39
CA THR A 28 72.94 -8.28 -10.22
C THR A 28 71.96 -7.12 -10.14
N SER A 29 72.43 -6.02 -9.56
CA SER A 29 71.70 -4.77 -9.34
C SER A 29 71.86 -3.86 -10.56
N LEU A 30 70.77 -3.53 -11.24
CA LEU A 30 70.71 -2.41 -12.18
C LEU A 30 69.88 -1.29 -11.53
N CYS A 31 70.55 -0.20 -11.17
CA CYS A 31 69.93 1.03 -10.70
C CYS A 31 69.12 1.69 -11.82
N CYS A 32 67.79 1.55 -11.77
CA CYS A 32 66.86 2.49 -12.41
C CYS A 32 66.10 3.21 -11.30
N SER A 33 66.38 4.48 -11.09
CA SER A 33 65.59 5.33 -10.20
C SER A 33 64.20 5.53 -10.81
N PRO A 34 63.10 5.07 -10.19
CA PRO A 34 61.79 5.50 -10.65
C PRO A 34 61.59 6.94 -10.18
N VAL A 35 61.41 7.84 -11.14
CA VAL A 35 60.78 9.13 -10.90
C VAL A 35 59.39 8.83 -10.35
N VAL A 36 59.20 9.00 -9.05
CA VAL A 36 57.88 8.91 -8.42
C VAL A 36 57.12 10.17 -8.82
N LEU A 37 56.36 10.10 -9.90
CA LEU A 37 55.29 11.06 -10.15
C LEU A 37 54.25 10.85 -9.04
N ARG A 38 54.29 11.67 -7.99
CA ARG A 38 53.15 11.82 -7.09
C ARG A 38 52.06 12.53 -7.89
N ALA A 39 51.19 11.76 -8.54
CA ALA A 39 49.87 12.24 -8.86
C ALA A 39 49.15 12.45 -7.53
N GLN A 40 49.10 13.70 -7.07
CA GLN A 40 48.15 14.09 -6.04
C GLN A 40 46.77 14.07 -6.72
N ALA A 41 46.16 12.90 -6.82
CA ALA A 41 44.71 12.86 -6.99
C ALA A 41 44.16 13.59 -5.76
N ALA A 42 43.46 14.69 -5.97
CA ALA A 42 42.60 15.20 -4.94
C ALA A 42 41.64 14.05 -4.63
N ASP A 43 41.74 13.48 -3.43
CA ASP A 43 40.80 12.50 -2.91
C ASP A 43 39.48 13.25 -2.68
N ASP A 44 38.74 13.52 -3.76
CA ASP A 44 37.36 13.95 -3.64
C ASP A 44 36.64 12.88 -2.80
N PRO A 45 35.92 13.27 -1.73
CA PRO A 45 35.21 12.30 -0.92
C PRO A 45 34.29 11.48 -1.83
N PRO A 46 34.16 10.16 -1.57
CA PRO A 46 33.38 9.30 -2.42
C PRO A 46 31.95 9.85 -2.56
N PRO A 47 31.34 9.72 -3.75
CA PRO A 47 30.00 10.23 -3.98
C PRO A 47 29.02 9.61 -2.97
N ILE A 48 28.16 10.44 -2.40
CA ILE A 48 27.18 10.00 -1.40
C ILE A 48 26.31 8.86 -1.96
N THR A 49 26.12 7.82 -1.15
CA THR A 49 25.32 6.65 -1.53
C THR A 49 23.88 6.75 -1.02
N ALA A 50 22.97 5.98 -1.61
CA ALA A 50 21.60 5.87 -1.11
C ALA A 50 21.55 5.38 0.35
N GLN A 51 22.40 4.41 0.68
CA GLN A 51 22.53 3.84 2.01
C GLN A 51 23.03 4.88 3.02
N GLU A 52 24.01 5.71 2.64
CA GLU A 52 24.46 6.79 3.52
C GLU A 52 23.35 7.82 3.77
N ILE A 53 22.58 8.20 2.75
CA ILE A 53 21.44 9.12 2.93
C ILE A 53 20.41 8.52 3.89
N VAL A 54 20.07 7.23 3.74
CA VAL A 54 19.17 6.52 4.65
C VAL A 54 19.71 6.50 6.09
N GLN A 55 21.00 6.22 6.29
CA GLN A 55 21.62 6.23 7.61
C GLN A 55 21.57 7.62 8.26
N ARG A 56 21.83 8.68 7.49
CA ARG A 56 21.75 10.06 7.94
C ARG A 56 20.32 10.48 8.27
N TYR A 57 19.34 10.05 7.47
CA TYR A 57 17.92 10.24 7.75
C TYR A 57 17.51 9.57 9.07
N ILE A 58 17.91 8.32 9.27
CA ILE A 58 17.67 7.58 10.53
C ILE A 58 18.30 8.31 11.71
N ALA A 59 19.55 8.77 11.58
CA ALA A 59 20.23 9.54 12.62
C ALA A 59 19.51 10.85 12.94
N ALA A 60 19.12 11.63 11.92
CA ALA A 60 18.40 12.89 12.08
C ALA A 60 17.02 12.71 12.74
N ARG A 61 16.38 11.56 12.52
CA ARG A 61 15.11 11.19 13.17
C ARG A 61 15.24 10.82 14.65
N GLY A 62 16.43 10.56 15.17
CA GLY A 62 16.65 10.11 16.56
C GLY A 62 17.40 8.78 16.70
N GLY A 63 17.81 8.14 15.59
CA GLY A 63 18.56 6.89 15.58
C GLY A 63 17.70 5.63 15.52
N LEU A 64 18.30 4.54 15.01
CA LEU A 64 17.59 3.29 14.74
C LEU A 64 17.03 2.62 16.00
N GLU A 65 17.79 2.66 17.10
CA GLU A 65 17.37 2.08 18.37
C GLU A 65 16.08 2.75 18.88
N GLN A 66 16.02 4.08 18.87
CA GLN A 66 14.85 4.83 19.34
C GLN A 66 13.65 4.65 18.41
N LEU A 67 13.87 4.64 17.10
CA LEU A 67 12.81 4.28 16.13
C LEU A 67 12.23 2.89 16.42
N ARG A 68 13.08 1.90 16.69
CA ARG A 68 12.68 0.51 16.99
C ARG A 68 12.07 0.34 18.38
N ALA A 69 12.41 1.20 19.34
CA ALA A 69 11.84 1.19 20.69
C ALA A 69 10.36 1.59 20.71
N ILE A 70 9.89 2.37 19.72
CA ILE A 70 8.48 2.70 19.59
C ILE A 70 7.71 1.49 19.06
N ARG A 71 6.77 0.97 19.85
CA ARG A 71 5.98 -0.23 19.54
C ARG A 71 4.55 0.08 19.10
N THR A 72 3.97 1.16 19.59
CA THR A 72 2.61 1.61 19.26
C THR A 72 2.58 3.12 19.06
N LEU A 73 1.62 3.59 18.26
CA LEU A 73 1.36 5.01 18.03
C LEU A 73 -0.15 5.27 18.08
N ASP A 74 -0.56 6.30 18.83
CA ASP A 74 -1.89 6.91 18.75
C ASP A 74 -1.77 8.33 18.21
N MET A 75 -2.19 8.52 16.96
CA MET A 75 -2.06 9.78 16.23
C MET A 75 -3.45 10.41 16.11
N ARG A 76 -3.63 11.62 16.63
CA ARG A 76 -4.93 12.31 16.66
C ARG A 76 -4.82 13.66 15.99
N GLY A 77 -5.69 13.93 15.03
CA GLY A 77 -5.85 15.22 14.39
C GLY A 77 -6.69 16.18 15.24
N PRO A 78 -6.76 17.47 14.88
CA PRO A 78 -7.58 18.44 15.58
C PRO A 78 -9.08 18.07 15.51
N PRO A 79 -9.90 18.48 16.48
CA PRO A 79 -11.35 18.34 16.42
C PRO A 79 -11.91 18.96 15.13
N ARG A 80 -12.98 18.35 14.59
CA ARG A 80 -13.64 18.89 13.39
C ARG A 80 -14.48 20.12 13.76
N PRO A 81 -14.77 21.04 12.82
CA PRO A 81 -15.58 22.24 13.08
C PRO A 81 -16.98 21.95 13.65
N ASN A 82 -17.52 20.76 13.39
CA ASN A 82 -18.81 20.29 13.91
C ASN A 82 -18.73 19.61 15.29
N GLY A 83 -17.60 19.72 16.00
CA GLY A 83 -17.40 19.14 17.33
C GLY A 83 -17.13 17.63 17.36
N ARG A 84 -17.17 16.94 16.21
CA ARG A 84 -16.81 15.51 16.14
C ARG A 84 -15.30 15.33 16.32
N PRO A 85 -14.85 14.15 16.82
CA PRO A 85 -13.43 13.83 16.91
C PRO A 85 -12.70 14.01 15.57
N GLY A 86 -11.45 14.46 15.66
CA GLY A 86 -10.54 14.53 14.53
C GLY A 86 -10.21 13.16 13.94
N ARG A 87 -9.40 13.14 12.88
CA ARG A 87 -8.79 11.91 12.36
C ARG A 87 -8.04 11.19 13.48
N ARG A 88 -8.17 9.88 13.58
CA ARG A 88 -7.34 9.06 14.48
C ARG A 88 -6.71 7.93 13.68
N ILE A 89 -5.41 7.74 13.83
CA ILE A 89 -4.67 6.61 13.27
C ILE A 89 -3.99 5.90 14.42
N LEU A 90 -4.21 4.60 14.52
CA LEU A 90 -3.52 3.71 15.43
C LEU A 90 -2.55 2.85 14.64
N ARG A 91 -1.35 2.64 15.19
CA ARG A 91 -0.35 1.74 14.62
C ARG A 91 0.27 0.89 15.71
N ALA A 92 0.60 -0.36 15.41
CA ALA A 92 1.47 -1.18 16.25
C ALA A 92 2.42 -2.04 15.40
N ARG A 93 3.61 -2.31 15.92
CA ARG A 93 4.56 -3.20 15.23
C ARG A 93 4.02 -4.63 15.18
N PRO A 94 4.35 -5.42 14.13
CA PRO A 94 5.12 -5.00 12.95
C PRO A 94 4.28 -4.28 11.88
N PHE A 95 2.98 -4.55 11.80
CA PHE A 95 2.13 -4.10 10.69
C PHE A 95 0.67 -3.84 11.10
N TYR A 96 0.39 -3.58 12.37
CA TYR A 96 -0.97 -3.29 12.80
C TYR A 96 -1.35 -1.85 12.47
N LEU A 97 -2.52 -1.65 11.87
CA LEU A 97 -3.04 -0.36 11.42
C LEU A 97 -4.54 -0.30 11.70
N ASN A 98 -5.02 0.83 12.21
CA ASN A 98 -6.44 1.19 12.18
C ASN A 98 -6.55 2.68 11.84
N VAL A 99 -7.32 3.00 10.81
CA VAL A 99 -7.60 4.38 10.39
C VAL A 99 -9.10 4.70 10.40
N GLY A 100 -9.89 3.92 11.13
CA GLY A 100 -11.35 4.02 11.24
C GLY A 100 -12.05 2.82 10.64
N ALA A 101 -12.61 3.00 9.44
CA ALA A 101 -13.37 1.98 8.72
C ALA A 101 -12.50 0.96 7.95
N GLU A 102 -11.18 1.03 8.10
CA GLU A 102 -10.22 0.12 7.47
C GLU A 102 -8.98 -0.02 8.35
N GLY A 103 -8.26 -1.12 8.15
CA GLY A 103 -7.10 -1.45 8.94
C GLY A 103 -6.36 -2.70 8.47
N ASN A 104 -5.41 -3.13 9.29
CA ASN A 104 -4.65 -4.34 9.09
C ASN A 104 -4.31 -4.93 10.47
N ASP A 105 -4.71 -6.17 10.72
CA ASP A 105 -4.35 -6.95 11.91
C ASP A 105 -3.35 -8.07 11.59
N GLY A 106 -2.65 -7.95 10.45
CA GLY A 106 -1.95 -9.04 9.78
C GLY A 106 -2.66 -9.48 8.50
N SER A 107 -3.96 -9.19 8.39
CA SER A 107 -4.71 -9.26 7.15
C SER A 107 -5.44 -7.93 6.91
N PRO A 108 -5.31 -7.30 5.73
CA PRO A 108 -6.02 -6.07 5.43
C PRO A 108 -7.53 -6.27 5.51
N TRP A 109 -8.22 -5.27 6.03
CA TRP A 109 -9.67 -5.30 6.14
C TRP A 109 -10.26 -3.91 5.95
N GLU A 110 -11.49 -3.90 5.43
CA GLU A 110 -12.38 -2.75 5.44
C GLU A 110 -13.66 -3.15 6.20
N ALA A 111 -14.41 -2.19 6.72
CA ALA A 111 -15.65 -2.43 7.45
C ALA A 111 -16.65 -1.30 7.15
N TYR A 112 -17.46 -1.50 6.12
CA TYR A 112 -18.50 -0.55 5.71
C TYR A 112 -19.79 -0.77 6.51
N ASP A 113 -20.52 0.29 6.84
CA ASP A 113 -21.45 0.33 7.98
C ASP A 113 -22.92 0.04 7.71
N GLU A 114 -23.34 -0.34 6.49
CA GLU A 114 -24.78 -0.51 6.20
C GLU A 114 -25.28 -1.96 6.07
N SER A 115 -24.51 -2.87 5.44
CA SER A 115 -24.95 -4.26 5.20
C SER A 115 -24.22 -5.31 6.04
N GLY A 116 -23.32 -4.89 6.92
CA GLY A 116 -22.49 -5.80 7.73
C GLY A 116 -21.40 -6.52 6.94
N LEU A 117 -20.98 -5.98 5.79
CA LEU A 117 -19.88 -6.47 4.98
C LEU A 117 -18.54 -6.13 5.65
N GLU A 118 -17.73 -7.14 5.95
CA GLU A 118 -16.44 -7.04 6.64
C GLU A 118 -15.35 -7.72 5.80
N PRO A 119 -14.99 -7.14 4.65
CA PRO A 119 -14.14 -7.80 3.68
C PRO A 119 -12.71 -7.88 4.19
N ARG A 120 -12.13 -9.10 4.09
CA ARG A 120 -10.68 -9.27 4.06
C ARG A 120 -10.20 -8.95 2.66
N VAL A 121 -9.79 -7.70 2.47
CA VAL A 121 -9.48 -7.16 1.14
C VAL A 121 -8.15 -7.69 0.61
N THR A 122 -8.12 -7.92 -0.69
CA THR A 122 -6.99 -8.46 -1.45
C THR A 122 -6.64 -7.50 -2.59
N ASP A 123 -5.71 -7.91 -3.45
CA ASP A 123 -5.39 -7.19 -4.69
C ASP A 123 -4.97 -5.75 -4.43
N ALA A 124 -5.44 -4.79 -5.24
CA ALA A 124 -5.05 -3.38 -5.13
C ALA A 124 -5.46 -2.75 -3.78
N PRO A 125 -6.70 -2.88 -3.27
CA PRO A 125 -7.05 -2.38 -1.92
C PRO A 125 -6.19 -3.01 -0.82
N GLY A 126 -5.99 -4.33 -0.87
CA GLY A 126 -5.15 -5.04 0.08
C GLY A 126 -3.68 -4.61 0.01
N ALA A 127 -3.14 -4.35 -1.19
CA ALA A 127 -1.78 -3.84 -1.37
C ALA A 127 -1.63 -2.43 -0.76
N ALA A 128 -2.56 -1.51 -1.05
CA ALA A 128 -2.53 -0.16 -0.50
C ALA A 128 -2.54 -0.14 1.04
N LEU A 129 -3.39 -0.97 1.67
CA LEU A 129 -3.42 -1.10 3.12
C LEU A 129 -2.13 -1.74 3.67
N ARG A 130 -1.58 -2.77 3.01
CA ARG A 130 -0.28 -3.35 3.41
C ARG A 130 0.85 -2.33 3.34
N HIS A 131 0.92 -1.53 2.26
CA HIS A 131 1.93 -0.49 2.09
C HIS A 131 1.85 0.59 3.18
N THR A 132 0.64 0.93 3.62
CA THR A 132 0.38 1.88 4.71
C THR A 132 0.66 1.28 6.09
N ALA A 133 0.47 -0.03 6.24
CA ALA A 133 0.59 -0.76 7.49
C ALA A 133 2.04 -0.95 7.95
N TYR A 134 3.04 -0.90 7.06
CA TYR A 134 4.45 -0.96 7.46
C TYR A 134 4.78 0.11 8.50
N PHE A 135 5.09 -0.32 9.72
CA PHE A 135 5.16 0.58 10.87
C PHE A 135 6.20 1.70 10.68
N ASP A 136 7.40 1.34 10.21
CA ASP A 136 8.45 2.32 9.94
C ASP A 136 8.31 2.95 8.54
N ASP A 137 8.93 4.13 8.36
CA ASP A 137 9.00 4.75 7.05
C ASP A 137 9.68 3.81 6.03
N PRO A 138 9.26 3.79 4.76
CA PRO A 138 9.87 2.97 3.71
C PRO A 138 11.40 3.07 3.62
N LEU A 139 11.99 4.23 3.95
CA LEU A 139 13.45 4.40 4.01
C LEU A 139 14.10 3.64 5.17
N VAL A 140 13.41 3.43 6.28
CA VAL A 140 13.89 2.57 7.37
C VAL A 140 13.67 1.11 7.00
N MET A 141 12.56 0.80 6.32
CA MET A 141 12.25 -0.55 5.84
C MET A 141 13.28 -1.10 4.86
N THR A 142 14.08 -0.26 4.19
CA THR A 142 15.17 -0.71 3.30
C THR A 142 16.31 -1.43 4.01
N LEU A 143 16.29 -1.49 5.34
CA LEU A 143 17.17 -2.33 6.15
C LEU A 143 16.68 -3.79 6.23
N GLU A 144 15.44 -4.06 5.83
CA GLU A 144 14.80 -5.37 5.91
C GLU A 144 14.89 -6.11 4.55
N PRO A 145 14.85 -7.46 4.53
CA PRO A 145 14.94 -8.23 3.29
C PRO A 145 13.83 -7.90 2.28
N GLY A 146 14.18 -7.88 0.99
CA GLY A 146 13.24 -7.65 -0.12
C GLY A 146 12.95 -6.19 -0.44
N TRP A 147 13.46 -5.24 0.36
CA TRP A 147 13.38 -3.82 0.07
C TRP A 147 14.64 -3.34 -0.66
N ASN A 148 14.48 -2.36 -1.56
CA ASN A 148 15.60 -1.76 -2.27
C ASN A 148 15.50 -0.22 -2.24
N VAL A 149 16.66 0.45 -2.26
CA VAL A 149 16.76 1.91 -2.34
C VAL A 149 17.85 2.34 -3.30
N GLU A 150 17.50 3.27 -4.19
CA GLU A 150 18.39 3.79 -5.23
C GLU A 150 18.43 5.32 -5.19
N LEU A 151 19.63 5.90 -5.23
CA LEU A 151 19.80 7.34 -5.42
C LEU A 151 19.64 7.65 -6.91
N THR A 152 18.54 8.32 -7.27
CA THR A 152 18.17 8.60 -8.67
C THR A 152 18.44 10.05 -9.09
N GLY A 153 19.04 10.84 -8.20
CA GLY A 153 19.44 12.22 -8.47
C GLY A 153 19.12 13.17 -7.32
N SER A 154 18.99 14.45 -7.65
CA SER A 154 18.53 15.49 -6.73
C SER A 154 17.52 16.39 -7.41
N GLU A 155 16.62 16.95 -6.61
CA GLU A 155 15.56 17.82 -7.08
C GLU A 155 15.27 18.89 -6.03
N ARG A 156 14.87 20.08 -6.47
CA ARG A 156 14.45 21.15 -5.57
C ARG A 156 12.97 21.03 -5.27
N ILE A 157 12.61 20.85 -3.99
CA ILE A 157 11.23 20.76 -3.50
C ILE A 157 10.91 22.06 -2.77
N GLY A 158 10.16 22.95 -3.44
CA GLY A 158 9.94 24.31 -2.97
C GLY A 158 11.25 25.10 -2.96
N ASP A 159 11.69 25.53 -1.78
CA ASP A 159 12.92 26.27 -1.55
C ASP A 159 14.10 25.39 -1.06
N ARG A 160 13.89 24.07 -0.95
CA ARG A 160 14.87 23.13 -0.41
C ARG A 160 15.43 22.20 -1.48
N ASP A 161 16.75 22.02 -1.48
CA ASP A 161 17.41 21.03 -2.34
C ASP A 161 17.37 19.66 -1.67
N ALA A 162 16.90 18.64 -2.39
CA ALA A 162 16.74 17.29 -1.86
C ALA A 162 17.42 16.22 -2.71
N TRP A 163 17.87 15.14 -2.09
CA TRP A 163 18.18 13.89 -2.79
C TRP A 163 16.89 13.16 -3.12
N ARG A 164 16.80 12.59 -4.33
CA ARG A 164 15.69 11.76 -4.78
C ARG A 164 16.06 10.30 -4.67
N LEU A 165 15.42 9.60 -3.75
CA LEU A 165 15.58 8.17 -3.54
C LEU A 165 14.38 7.42 -4.10
N ARG A 166 14.62 6.45 -4.97
CA ARG A 166 13.60 5.48 -5.37
C ARG A 166 13.60 4.34 -4.37
N VAL A 167 12.45 4.05 -3.75
CA VAL A 167 12.28 2.93 -2.83
C VAL A 167 11.39 1.89 -3.49
N THR A 168 11.86 0.65 -3.57
CA THR A 168 11.11 -0.49 -4.12
C THR A 168 10.74 -1.44 -2.99
N TYR A 169 9.45 -1.75 -2.91
CA TYR A 169 8.83 -2.63 -1.92
C TYR A 169 9.00 -4.10 -2.35
N PRO A 170 8.81 -5.07 -1.43
CA PRO A 170 8.93 -6.49 -1.75
C PRO A 170 7.98 -7.00 -2.85
N ASP A 171 6.85 -6.34 -3.07
CA ASP A 171 5.89 -6.67 -4.12
C ASP A 171 6.11 -5.88 -5.44
N GLY A 172 7.21 -5.15 -5.53
CA GLY A 172 7.57 -4.35 -6.71
C GLY A 172 6.92 -2.97 -6.77
N PHE A 173 6.10 -2.60 -5.79
CA PHE A 173 5.60 -1.22 -5.69
C PHE A 173 6.76 -0.23 -5.48
N VAL A 174 6.65 0.96 -6.05
CA VAL A 174 7.71 1.98 -6.02
C VAL A 174 7.17 3.31 -5.54
N ASN A 175 7.95 3.97 -4.68
CA ASN A 175 7.78 5.41 -4.41
C ASN A 175 9.11 6.16 -4.59
N GLU A 176 9.01 7.47 -4.71
CA GLU A 176 10.15 8.37 -4.63
C GLU A 176 10.10 9.15 -3.32
N SER A 177 11.20 9.16 -2.59
CA SER A 177 11.38 9.86 -1.32
C SER A 177 12.40 10.98 -1.51
N PHE A 178 12.07 12.18 -1.04
CA PHE A 178 12.89 13.38 -1.18
C PHE A 178 13.47 13.77 0.18
N ILE A 179 14.78 13.57 0.36
CA ILE A 179 15.49 13.89 1.60
C ILE A 179 16.18 15.24 1.46
N ASP A 180 15.86 16.17 2.35
CA ASP A 180 16.47 17.50 2.39
C ASP A 180 17.97 17.44 2.66
N LYS A 181 18.75 18.18 1.86
CA LYS A 181 20.21 18.17 1.94
C LYS A 181 20.78 18.81 3.20
N ALA A 182 20.02 19.70 3.85
CA ALA A 182 20.44 20.39 5.05
C ALA A 182 20.07 19.63 6.33
N SER A 183 18.81 19.25 6.47
CA SER A 183 18.25 18.63 7.68
C SER A 183 18.32 17.11 7.70
N TRP A 184 18.55 16.47 6.54
CA TRP A 184 18.46 15.02 6.35
C TRP A 184 17.07 14.43 6.61
N LEU A 185 16.03 15.26 6.72
CA LEU A 185 14.65 14.80 6.92
C LEU A 185 13.95 14.59 5.58
N LEU A 186 12.97 13.68 5.57
CA LEU A 186 12.05 13.50 4.46
C LEU A 186 11.17 14.76 4.32
N ILE A 187 11.12 15.34 3.13
CA ILE A 187 10.36 16.58 2.89
C ILE A 187 9.29 16.43 1.83
N ALA A 188 9.40 15.40 0.99
CA ALA A 188 8.33 14.99 0.12
C ALA A 188 8.38 13.49 -0.19
N ARG A 189 7.23 12.95 -0.58
CA ARG A 189 7.11 11.63 -1.21
C ARG A 189 6.24 11.74 -2.45
N ARG A 190 6.65 11.07 -3.53
CA ARG A 190 5.85 10.91 -4.74
C ARG A 190 5.54 9.46 -4.99
N MET A 191 4.31 9.20 -5.39
CA MET A 191 3.90 7.88 -5.87
C MET A 191 2.77 8.03 -6.89
N THR A 192 2.71 7.09 -7.83
CA THR A 192 1.61 7.00 -8.79
C THR A 192 0.68 5.89 -8.35
N ALA A 193 -0.57 6.24 -8.06
CA ALA A 193 -1.59 5.31 -7.61
C ALA A 193 -2.97 5.75 -8.13
N PRO A 194 -3.91 4.81 -8.32
CA PRO A 194 -5.28 5.15 -8.70
C PRO A 194 -5.97 5.97 -7.60
N VAL A 195 -6.70 7.03 -8.00
CA VAL A 195 -7.57 7.79 -7.09
C VAL A 195 -8.82 6.97 -6.81
N HIS A 196 -8.89 6.33 -5.64
CA HIS A 196 -9.87 5.27 -5.34
C HIS A 196 -9.71 4.03 -6.25
N ALA A 197 -10.43 2.96 -5.95
CA ALA A 197 -10.21 1.64 -6.56
C ALA A 197 -10.32 1.57 -8.09
N PHE A 198 -11.03 2.51 -8.73
CA PHE A 198 -11.24 2.54 -10.19
C PHE A 198 -10.92 3.89 -10.85
N GLY A 199 -10.39 4.86 -10.10
CA GLY A 199 -10.05 6.15 -10.68
C GLY A 199 -8.78 6.06 -11.52
N ALA A 200 -8.54 7.12 -12.29
CA ALA A 200 -7.28 7.25 -13.01
C ALA A 200 -6.11 7.29 -12.01
N SER A 201 -4.98 6.73 -12.43
CA SER A 201 -3.73 6.91 -11.70
C SER A 201 -3.28 8.35 -11.80
N VAL A 202 -3.03 8.97 -10.65
CA VAL A 202 -2.40 10.27 -10.55
C VAL A 202 -1.08 10.13 -9.81
N THR A 203 -0.14 11.02 -10.11
CA THR A 203 1.09 11.13 -9.31
C THR A 203 0.83 12.09 -8.17
N GLY A 204 0.63 11.57 -6.96
CA GLY A 204 0.54 12.38 -5.75
C GLY A 204 1.93 12.83 -5.30
N GLN A 205 2.05 14.07 -4.83
CA GLN A 205 3.20 14.57 -4.07
C GLN A 205 2.75 14.98 -2.68
N ALA A 206 3.08 14.16 -1.68
CA ALA A 206 2.92 14.49 -0.28
C ALA A 206 4.10 15.35 0.17
N LEU A 207 3.85 16.61 0.54
CA LEU A 207 4.78 17.51 1.22
C LEU A 207 4.71 17.24 2.73
N ILE A 208 5.86 17.00 3.34
CA ILE A 208 5.96 16.50 4.72
C ILE A 208 6.81 17.48 5.54
N GLY A 209 6.34 17.82 6.74
CA GLY A 209 7.00 18.82 7.56
C GLY A 209 6.52 18.87 9.01
N ASP A 210 6.89 19.96 9.69
CA ASP A 210 6.60 20.19 11.10
C ASP A 210 7.07 19.02 11.98
N TYR A 211 8.36 18.73 11.88
CA TYR A 211 8.96 17.63 12.63
C TYR A 211 9.07 17.98 14.12
N ARG A 212 8.46 17.17 14.98
CA ARG A 212 8.48 17.38 16.44
C ARG A 212 8.90 16.11 17.18
N PRO A 213 9.62 16.22 18.31
CA PRO A 213 10.06 15.07 19.07
C PRO A 213 8.89 14.39 19.78
N VAL A 214 8.85 13.06 19.70
CA VAL A 214 7.96 12.15 20.44
C VAL A 214 8.83 11.00 20.94
N ASN A 215 9.00 10.89 22.26
CA ASN A 215 9.90 9.92 22.89
C ASN A 215 11.32 9.88 22.26
N GLY A 216 11.89 11.05 21.96
CA GLY A 216 13.23 11.16 21.38
C GLY A 216 13.32 10.90 19.88
N VAL A 217 12.19 10.63 19.21
CA VAL A 217 12.11 10.46 17.75
C VAL A 217 11.36 11.64 17.13
N LEU A 218 11.89 12.27 16.08
CA LEU A 218 11.19 13.32 15.35
C LEU A 218 10.09 12.72 14.47
N PHE A 219 8.82 13.09 14.61
CA PHE A 219 7.73 12.71 13.70
C PHE A 219 7.22 13.92 12.92
N PRO A 220 6.78 13.78 11.66
CA PRO A 220 6.12 14.87 10.94
C PRO A 220 4.71 15.09 11.50
N PHE A 221 4.38 16.35 11.82
CA PHE A 221 3.06 16.76 12.27
C PHE A 221 2.21 17.39 11.17
N ALA A 222 2.77 17.63 9.98
CA ALA A 222 2.04 18.21 8.86
C ALA A 222 2.28 17.41 7.57
N LEU A 223 1.19 17.16 6.84
CA LEU A 223 1.21 16.58 5.50
C LEU A 223 0.24 17.35 4.60
N ARG A 224 0.72 17.71 3.41
CA ARG A 224 -0.13 18.24 2.32
C ARG A 224 0.17 17.49 1.04
N GLU A 225 -0.81 16.77 0.53
CA GLU A 225 -0.72 16.02 -0.72
C GLU A 225 -1.40 16.80 -1.85
N VAL A 226 -0.71 16.87 -2.99
CA VAL A 226 -1.23 17.43 -4.22
C VAL A 226 -1.11 16.45 -5.36
N ASP A 227 -2.02 16.53 -6.32
CA ASP A 227 -1.77 16.00 -7.65
C ASP A 227 -0.61 16.78 -8.28
N LEU A 228 0.44 16.09 -8.69
CA LEU A 228 1.67 16.71 -9.20
C LEU A 228 1.44 17.42 -10.54
N ALA A 229 0.51 16.95 -11.37
CA ALA A 229 0.22 17.51 -12.67
C ALA A 229 -0.66 18.76 -12.58
N THR A 230 -1.71 18.71 -11.75
CA THR A 230 -2.71 19.80 -11.67
C THR A 230 -2.46 20.76 -10.51
N GLY A 231 -1.70 20.35 -9.50
CA GLY A 231 -1.51 21.08 -8.24
C GLY A 231 -2.72 21.06 -7.31
N ALA A 232 -3.80 20.36 -7.69
CA ALA A 232 -5.00 20.22 -6.88
C ALA A 232 -4.67 19.52 -5.55
N VAL A 233 -5.24 20.02 -4.45
CA VAL A 233 -5.05 19.41 -3.12
C VAL A 233 -5.83 18.11 -3.06
N MET A 234 -5.12 17.02 -2.75
CA MET A 234 -5.70 15.68 -2.55
C MET A 234 -5.97 15.40 -1.07
N ASP A 235 -4.99 15.70 -0.21
CA ASP A 235 -5.12 15.62 1.24
C ASP A 235 -4.37 16.78 1.90
N ASN A 236 -4.82 17.24 3.06
CA ASN A 236 -4.13 18.24 3.85
C ASN A 236 -4.53 18.07 5.31
N PHE A 237 -3.59 17.68 6.15
CA PHE A 237 -3.87 17.48 7.57
C PHE A 237 -2.66 17.77 8.46
N THR A 238 -2.98 18.02 9.72
CA THR A 238 -2.01 18.13 10.81
C THR A 238 -2.38 17.19 11.95
N TRP A 239 -1.37 16.74 12.69
CA TRP A 239 -1.57 16.02 13.95
C TRP A 239 -1.67 17.02 15.10
N ALA A 240 -2.68 16.86 15.94
CA ALA A 240 -2.75 17.53 17.23
C ALA A 240 -1.84 16.82 18.24
N THR A 241 -1.86 15.48 18.25
CA THR A 241 -1.01 14.66 19.12
C THR A 241 -0.50 13.43 18.39
N ILE A 242 0.74 13.02 18.71
CA ILE A 242 1.27 11.69 18.43
C ILE A 242 1.77 11.15 19.75
N GLU A 243 1.18 10.06 20.23
CA GLU A 243 1.57 9.39 21.47
C GLU A 243 2.30 8.09 21.13
N ALA A 244 3.59 7.99 21.49
CA ALA A 244 4.39 6.80 21.31
C ALA A 244 4.27 5.85 22.50
N ASN A 245 4.21 4.54 22.22
CA ASN A 245 4.04 3.49 23.22
C ASN A 245 2.72 3.62 24.01
N ALA A 246 1.67 4.15 23.37
CA ALA A 246 0.33 4.18 23.90
C ALA A 246 -0.15 2.76 24.28
N PRO A 247 -0.82 2.57 25.43
CA PRO A 247 -1.34 1.28 25.87
C PRO A 247 -2.60 0.93 25.07
N LEU A 248 -2.42 0.25 23.93
CA LEU A 248 -3.50 -0.16 23.02
C LEU A 248 -3.85 -1.63 23.22
N ASP A 249 -5.15 -1.93 23.32
CA ASP A 249 -5.68 -3.29 23.14
C ASP A 249 -5.57 -3.67 21.66
N TYR A 250 -4.99 -4.84 21.33
CA TYR A 250 -4.81 -5.25 19.95
C TYR A 250 -6.13 -5.52 19.21
N ALA A 251 -7.23 -5.76 19.94
CA ALA A 251 -8.56 -5.88 19.35
C ALA A 251 -8.98 -4.62 18.57
N VAL A 252 -8.41 -3.44 18.88
CA VAL A 252 -8.70 -2.21 18.13
C VAL A 252 -8.19 -2.26 16.69
N PHE A 253 -7.27 -3.16 16.35
CA PHE A 253 -6.72 -3.28 15.00
C PHE A 253 -7.50 -4.24 14.10
N SER A 254 -8.46 -4.99 14.65
CA SER A 254 -9.33 -5.89 13.92
C SER A 254 -10.65 -5.20 13.54
N PRO A 255 -11.40 -5.75 12.56
CA PRO A 255 -12.74 -5.26 12.24
C PRO A 255 -13.62 -5.20 13.51
N PRO A 256 -14.53 -4.21 13.60
CA PRO A 256 -15.47 -4.15 14.71
C PRO A 256 -16.30 -5.42 14.78
N VAL A 257 -16.48 -6.01 15.97
CA VAL A 257 -17.36 -7.17 16.13
C VAL A 257 -18.81 -6.75 15.91
N ARG A 258 -19.47 -7.32 14.90
CA ARG A 258 -20.89 -7.07 14.61
C ARG A 258 -21.75 -8.31 14.87
N THR A 259 -23.01 -8.08 15.24
CA THR A 259 -24.00 -9.15 15.33
C THR A 259 -24.34 -9.65 13.94
N ALA A 260 -24.21 -10.97 13.71
CA ALA A 260 -24.54 -11.57 12.44
C ALA A 260 -26.05 -11.48 12.14
N THR A 261 -26.39 -10.94 10.97
CA THR A 261 -27.75 -10.92 10.42
C THR A 261 -27.82 -11.85 9.20
N PRO A 262 -29.01 -12.22 8.72
CA PRO A 262 -29.12 -12.96 7.45
C PRO A 262 -28.42 -12.23 6.29
N VAL A 263 -28.60 -10.90 6.19
CA VAL A 263 -27.96 -10.07 5.16
C VAL A 263 -26.44 -10.02 5.33
N SER A 264 -25.92 -9.89 6.57
CA SER A 264 -24.48 -9.89 6.78
C SER A 264 -23.85 -11.24 6.44
N ARG A 265 -24.52 -12.36 6.74
CA ARG A 265 -24.06 -13.69 6.33
C ARG A 265 -24.03 -13.83 4.80
N LEU A 266 -25.06 -13.33 4.11
CA LEU A 266 -25.12 -13.31 2.65
C LEU A 266 -23.93 -12.56 2.04
N VAL A 267 -23.72 -11.30 2.40
CA VAL A 267 -22.67 -10.47 1.78
C VAL A 267 -21.27 -10.98 2.10
N ASN A 268 -21.02 -11.45 3.33
CA ASN A 268 -19.71 -12.01 3.67
C ASN A 268 -19.47 -13.37 3.00
N GLY A 269 -20.52 -14.18 2.83
CA GLY A 269 -20.46 -15.44 2.07
C GLY A 269 -20.11 -15.19 0.60
N ILE A 270 -20.83 -14.29 -0.06
CA ILE A 270 -20.56 -13.85 -1.44
C ILE A 270 -19.12 -13.36 -1.59
N PHE A 271 -18.67 -12.48 -0.70
CA PHE A 271 -17.33 -11.90 -0.79
C PHE A 271 -16.24 -12.94 -0.53
N ALA A 272 -16.45 -13.87 0.41
CA ALA A 272 -15.52 -14.95 0.69
C ALA A 272 -15.35 -15.90 -0.51
N SER A 273 -16.42 -16.15 -1.27
CA SER A 273 -16.40 -16.98 -2.48
C SER A 273 -16.17 -16.19 -3.78
N ARG A 274 -15.75 -14.92 -3.71
CA ARG A 274 -15.71 -14.01 -4.87
C ARG A 274 -14.90 -14.49 -6.06
N HIS A 275 -13.89 -15.34 -5.86
CA HIS A 275 -13.07 -15.87 -6.96
C HIS A 275 -13.69 -17.10 -7.65
N VAL A 276 -14.86 -17.58 -7.16
CA VAL A 276 -15.65 -18.65 -7.75
C VAL A 276 -17.07 -18.13 -7.97
N THR A 277 -17.34 -17.60 -9.17
CA THR A 277 -18.62 -16.94 -9.49
C THR A 277 -19.85 -17.81 -9.20
N ALA A 278 -19.75 -19.11 -9.47
CA ALA A 278 -20.85 -20.06 -9.20
C ALA A 278 -21.21 -20.12 -7.70
N ASP A 279 -20.20 -20.17 -6.82
CA ASP A 279 -20.40 -20.24 -5.37
C ASP A 279 -20.95 -18.91 -4.83
N ALA A 280 -20.44 -17.78 -5.33
CA ALA A 280 -20.95 -16.45 -4.98
C ALA A 280 -22.43 -16.26 -5.38
N LEU A 281 -22.81 -16.69 -6.59
CA LEU A 281 -24.21 -16.70 -7.00
C LEU A 281 -25.05 -17.73 -6.24
N GLY A 282 -24.44 -18.81 -5.76
CA GLY A 282 -25.07 -19.78 -4.87
C GLY A 282 -25.64 -19.12 -3.60
N TRP A 283 -24.81 -18.33 -2.91
CA TRP A 283 -25.24 -17.55 -1.73
C TRP A 283 -26.44 -16.64 -2.04
N TYR A 284 -26.41 -15.93 -3.16
CA TYR A 284 -27.51 -15.06 -3.60
C TYR A 284 -28.79 -15.85 -3.87
N HIS A 285 -28.70 -16.93 -4.65
CA HIS A 285 -29.88 -17.73 -4.99
C HIS A 285 -30.48 -18.47 -3.80
N ASP A 286 -29.65 -18.99 -2.89
CA ASP A 286 -30.13 -19.69 -1.71
C ASP A 286 -30.84 -18.72 -0.76
N PHE A 287 -30.33 -17.49 -0.62
CA PHE A 287 -31.00 -16.45 0.17
C PHE A 287 -32.37 -16.07 -0.39
N LEU A 288 -32.53 -16.03 -1.72
CA LEU A 288 -33.82 -15.76 -2.35
C LEU A 288 -34.79 -16.94 -2.31
N ARG A 289 -34.29 -18.18 -2.17
CA ARG A 289 -35.12 -19.39 -2.08
C ARG A 289 -35.58 -19.72 -0.66
N ASP A 290 -34.80 -19.34 0.35
CA ASP A 290 -35.15 -19.59 1.74
C ASP A 290 -36.39 -18.77 2.15
N PRO A 291 -37.51 -19.42 2.54
CA PRO A 291 -38.73 -18.71 2.97
C PRO A 291 -38.51 -17.71 4.11
N ALA A 292 -37.48 -17.90 4.94
CA ALA A 292 -37.15 -16.99 6.03
C ALA A 292 -36.51 -15.67 5.56
N THR A 293 -35.95 -15.64 4.35
CA THR A 293 -35.21 -14.48 3.82
C THR A 293 -35.70 -13.99 2.47
N ALA A 294 -36.56 -14.73 1.77
CA ALA A 294 -37.03 -14.43 0.42
C ALA A 294 -37.72 -13.06 0.26
N THR A 295 -38.26 -12.49 1.35
CA THR A 295 -38.93 -11.17 1.35
C THR A 295 -38.04 -10.03 1.85
N VAL A 296 -36.79 -10.32 2.21
CA VAL A 296 -35.84 -9.30 2.71
C VAL A 296 -35.30 -8.53 1.50
N ASP A 297 -35.43 -7.19 1.54
CA ASP A 297 -34.80 -6.32 0.55
C ASP A 297 -33.27 -6.36 0.69
N ILE A 298 -32.61 -6.81 -0.37
CA ILE A 298 -31.15 -6.94 -0.45
C ILE A 298 -30.56 -6.11 -1.59
N GLU A 299 -31.33 -5.24 -2.25
CA GLU A 299 -30.84 -4.48 -3.41
C GLU A 299 -29.58 -3.69 -3.04
N ALA A 300 -29.57 -3.06 -1.86
CA ALA A 300 -28.46 -2.29 -1.31
C ALA A 300 -27.24 -3.17 -1.01
N ALA A 301 -27.47 -4.28 -0.32
CA ALA A 301 -26.46 -5.22 0.09
C ALA A 301 -25.74 -5.87 -1.11
N ILE A 302 -26.49 -6.24 -2.14
CA ILE A 302 -25.97 -6.86 -3.35
C ILE A 302 -25.14 -5.87 -4.19
N GLU A 303 -25.57 -4.61 -4.25
CA GLU A 303 -24.76 -3.57 -4.90
C GLU A 303 -23.44 -3.32 -4.18
N SER A 304 -23.49 -3.24 -2.84
CA SER A 304 -22.30 -3.05 -2.00
C SER A 304 -21.30 -4.20 -2.17
N VAL A 305 -21.71 -5.45 -1.98
CA VAL A 305 -20.79 -6.60 -2.12
C VAL A 305 -20.37 -6.82 -3.58
N GLY A 306 -21.24 -6.54 -4.55
CA GLY A 306 -20.90 -6.57 -5.96
C GLY A 306 -19.78 -5.59 -6.29
N TYR A 307 -19.88 -4.36 -5.80
CA TYR A 307 -18.84 -3.34 -5.93
C TYR A 307 -17.53 -3.76 -5.24
N GLU A 308 -17.59 -4.33 -4.04
CA GLU A 308 -16.40 -4.83 -3.35
C GLU A 308 -15.73 -5.98 -4.11
N CYS A 309 -16.49 -6.89 -4.73
CA CYS A 309 -15.94 -7.91 -5.62
C CYS A 309 -15.18 -7.27 -6.80
N LEU A 310 -15.74 -6.23 -7.43
CA LEU A 310 -15.04 -5.51 -8.50
C LEU A 310 -13.72 -4.90 -7.99
N LYS A 311 -13.74 -4.25 -6.81
CA LYS A 311 -12.56 -3.57 -6.23
C LYS A 311 -11.41 -4.53 -5.97
N ASN A 312 -11.76 -5.76 -5.61
CA ASN A 312 -10.85 -6.85 -5.29
C ASN A 312 -10.62 -7.78 -6.50
N GLY A 313 -10.69 -7.24 -7.72
CA GLY A 313 -10.34 -7.95 -8.96
C GLY A 313 -11.29 -9.08 -9.38
N ALA A 314 -12.32 -9.41 -8.58
CA ALA A 314 -13.33 -10.42 -8.89
C ALA A 314 -14.39 -9.87 -9.86
N VAL A 315 -13.94 -9.37 -11.01
CA VAL A 315 -14.75 -8.66 -12.00
C VAL A 315 -15.89 -9.53 -12.52
N ALA A 316 -15.64 -10.81 -12.80
CA ALA A 316 -16.67 -11.75 -13.27
C ALA A 316 -17.81 -11.91 -12.25
N THR A 317 -17.48 -12.09 -10.97
CA THR A 317 -18.45 -12.24 -9.89
C THR A 317 -19.21 -10.95 -9.63
N GLY A 318 -18.52 -9.81 -9.52
CA GLY A 318 -19.17 -8.52 -9.34
C GLY A 318 -20.13 -8.20 -10.49
N THR A 319 -19.73 -8.48 -11.73
CA THR A 319 -20.60 -8.29 -12.91
C THR A 319 -21.82 -9.17 -12.87
N ALA A 320 -21.66 -10.49 -12.69
CA ALA A 320 -22.80 -11.41 -12.67
C ALA A 320 -23.79 -11.07 -11.56
N LEU A 321 -23.29 -10.73 -10.37
CA LEU A 321 -24.13 -10.39 -9.24
C LEU A 321 -24.90 -9.08 -9.45
N LEU A 322 -24.25 -8.04 -10.00
CA LEU A 322 -24.90 -6.75 -10.27
C LEU A 322 -25.91 -6.86 -11.41
N GLU A 323 -25.68 -7.73 -12.40
CA GLU A 323 -26.66 -8.03 -13.44
C GLU A 323 -27.89 -8.77 -12.88
N GLU A 324 -27.72 -9.72 -11.97
CA GLU A 324 -28.87 -10.35 -11.27
C GLU A 324 -29.66 -9.30 -10.47
N ASN A 325 -28.96 -8.41 -9.76
CA ASN A 325 -29.59 -7.33 -9.00
C ASN A 325 -30.41 -6.41 -9.93
N LEU A 326 -29.87 -6.06 -11.09
CA LEU A 326 -30.59 -5.27 -12.09
C LEU A 326 -31.80 -6.02 -12.67
N ARG A 327 -31.73 -7.34 -12.87
CA ARG A 327 -32.89 -8.12 -13.35
C ARG A 327 -34.03 -8.11 -12.34
N ALA A 328 -33.71 -8.21 -11.05
CA ALA A 328 -34.70 -8.10 -9.98
C ALA A 328 -35.23 -6.65 -9.80
N HIS A 329 -34.41 -5.64 -10.09
CA HIS A 329 -34.70 -4.23 -9.87
C HIS A 329 -34.53 -3.38 -11.14
N SER A 330 -35.23 -3.75 -12.22
CA SER A 330 -35.01 -3.20 -13.57
C SER A 330 -35.26 -1.70 -13.74
N THR A 331 -36.00 -1.09 -12.81
CA THR A 331 -36.31 0.35 -12.77
C THR A 331 -35.50 1.12 -11.71
N SER A 332 -34.56 0.47 -11.03
CA SER A 332 -33.69 1.12 -10.04
C SER A 332 -32.52 1.82 -10.73
N ALA A 333 -32.46 3.16 -10.59
CA ALA A 333 -31.32 3.96 -11.05
C ALA A 333 -30.00 3.46 -10.46
N ARG A 334 -30.01 3.06 -9.19
CA ARG A 334 -28.84 2.54 -8.47
C ARG A 334 -28.38 1.19 -9.01
N ALA A 335 -29.31 0.29 -9.38
CA ALA A 335 -28.96 -0.99 -10.01
C ALA A 335 -28.31 -0.79 -11.38
N HIS A 336 -28.83 0.14 -12.22
CA HIS A 336 -28.18 0.51 -13.49
C HIS A 336 -26.80 1.11 -13.26
N PHE A 337 -26.63 1.99 -12.28
CA PHE A 337 -25.32 2.53 -11.90
C PHE A 337 -24.34 1.42 -11.46
N GLY A 338 -24.82 0.46 -10.67
CA GLY A 338 -24.06 -0.72 -10.26
C GLY A 338 -23.50 -1.50 -11.45
N VAL A 339 -24.36 -1.91 -12.39
CA VAL A 339 -23.94 -2.62 -13.62
C VAL A 339 -23.00 -1.76 -14.48
N GLY A 340 -23.23 -0.44 -14.55
CA GLY A 340 -22.33 0.48 -15.24
C GLY A 340 -20.89 0.42 -14.69
N ARG A 341 -20.72 0.41 -13.36
CA ARG A 341 -19.40 0.23 -12.73
C ARG A 341 -18.81 -1.14 -13.05
N ALA A 342 -19.63 -2.19 -13.08
CA ALA A 342 -19.18 -3.54 -13.43
C ALA A 342 -18.65 -3.62 -14.87
N TYR A 343 -19.38 -3.05 -15.83
CA TYR A 343 -18.96 -2.98 -17.22
C TYR A 343 -17.68 -2.17 -17.40
N ARG A 344 -17.54 -1.05 -16.68
CA ARG A 344 -16.29 -0.29 -16.69
C ARG A 344 -15.12 -1.10 -16.13
N ALA A 345 -15.30 -1.78 -14.99
CA ALA A 345 -14.28 -2.67 -14.42
C ALA A 345 -13.93 -3.84 -15.36
N ALA A 346 -14.87 -4.28 -16.19
CA ALA A 346 -14.66 -5.29 -17.24
C ALA A 346 -14.06 -4.72 -18.55
N GLY A 347 -13.72 -3.43 -18.61
CA GLY A 347 -13.22 -2.77 -19.83
C GLY A 347 -14.28 -2.54 -20.92
N ARG A 348 -15.55 -2.78 -20.61
CA ARG A 348 -16.71 -2.58 -21.50
C ARG A 348 -17.25 -1.15 -21.39
N GLU A 349 -16.43 -0.18 -21.77
CA GLU A 349 -16.71 1.25 -21.55
C GLU A 349 -17.98 1.74 -22.28
N ALA A 350 -18.26 1.25 -23.49
CA ALA A 350 -19.47 1.63 -24.22
C ALA A 350 -20.75 1.19 -23.48
N ASP A 351 -20.77 -0.06 -23.00
CA ASP A 351 -21.89 -0.61 -22.23
C ASP A 351 -22.03 0.10 -20.88
N ALA A 352 -20.91 0.43 -20.24
CA ALA A 352 -20.90 1.20 -18.99
C ALA A 352 -21.58 2.56 -19.16
N GLN A 353 -21.23 3.29 -20.23
CA GLN A 353 -21.84 4.59 -20.51
C GLN A 353 -23.34 4.49 -20.79
N GLU A 354 -23.81 3.45 -21.49
CA GLU A 354 -25.24 3.22 -21.67
C GLU A 354 -25.94 3.05 -20.32
N ARG A 355 -25.38 2.22 -19.43
CA ARG A 355 -25.95 1.99 -18.09
C ARG A 355 -25.95 3.24 -17.22
N PHE A 356 -24.90 4.06 -17.27
CA PHE A 356 -24.90 5.34 -16.53
C PHE A 356 -25.92 6.34 -17.07
N ARG A 357 -26.12 6.39 -18.39
CA ARG A 357 -27.18 7.24 -18.99
C ARG A 357 -28.57 6.77 -18.55
N GLU A 358 -28.79 5.47 -18.51
CA GLU A 358 -30.07 4.92 -18.04
C GLU A 358 -30.30 5.18 -16.55
N ALA A 359 -29.25 5.08 -15.72
CA ALA A 359 -29.31 5.49 -14.32
C ALA A 359 -29.74 6.97 -14.17
N LEU A 360 -29.19 7.88 -14.97
CA LEU A 360 -29.59 9.30 -14.97
C LEU A 360 -30.97 9.56 -15.59
N ARG A 361 -31.44 8.71 -16.51
CA ARG A 361 -32.80 8.80 -17.04
C ARG A 361 -33.83 8.49 -15.95
N LEU A 362 -33.52 7.53 -15.09
CA LEU A 362 -34.36 7.13 -13.96
C LEU A 362 -34.24 8.09 -12.77
N ASP A 363 -33.02 8.55 -12.47
CA ASP A 363 -32.75 9.57 -11.45
C ASP A 363 -31.75 10.63 -11.96
N PRO A 364 -32.24 11.77 -12.46
CA PRO A 364 -31.39 12.86 -12.94
C PRO A 364 -30.53 13.52 -11.83
N THR A 365 -30.81 13.25 -10.56
CA THR A 365 -30.08 13.81 -9.41
C THR A 365 -28.91 12.94 -8.96
N LEU A 366 -28.74 11.74 -9.53
CA LEU A 366 -27.68 10.80 -9.16
C LEU A 366 -26.28 11.30 -9.56
N ASP A 367 -25.65 12.10 -8.69
CA ASP A 367 -24.36 12.74 -8.96
C ASP A 367 -23.23 11.75 -9.27
N ALA A 368 -23.25 10.56 -8.65
CA ALA A 368 -22.28 9.51 -8.93
C ALA A 368 -22.32 9.07 -10.41
N ALA A 369 -23.51 9.00 -11.03
CA ALA A 369 -23.65 8.67 -12.44
C ALA A 369 -23.25 9.83 -13.36
N LYS A 370 -23.50 11.08 -12.95
CA LYS A 370 -23.00 12.28 -13.66
C LYS A 370 -21.47 12.29 -13.71
N GLN A 371 -20.83 12.06 -12.56
CA GLN A 371 -19.37 11.98 -12.45
C GLN A 371 -18.81 10.83 -13.29
N ALA A 372 -19.44 9.66 -13.26
CA ALA A 372 -19.01 8.51 -14.05
C ALA A 372 -19.12 8.73 -15.58
N LEU A 373 -20.02 9.58 -16.06
CA LEU A 373 -20.08 9.99 -17.47
C LEU A 373 -19.12 11.14 -17.80
N ALA A 374 -18.91 12.05 -16.85
CA ALA A 374 -17.96 13.15 -16.97
C ALA A 374 -16.51 12.66 -16.96
N SER A 375 -16.23 11.50 -16.32
CA SER A 375 -14.95 10.80 -16.36
C SER A 375 -14.70 10.20 -17.75
N ARG A 376 -14.63 11.04 -18.77
CA ARG A 376 -13.84 10.78 -19.97
C ARG A 376 -12.39 10.92 -19.51
N VAL A 377 -11.54 9.96 -19.90
CA VAL A 377 -10.11 10.26 -20.12
C VAL A 377 -10.07 11.65 -20.78
N LEU A 378 -9.31 12.62 -20.21
CA LEU A 378 -9.21 14.06 -20.57
C LEU A 378 -10.22 14.96 -19.82
N TRP A 379 -9.93 15.99 -18.99
CA TRP A 379 -8.79 16.82 -18.53
C TRP A 379 -9.32 17.67 -17.31
N TYR A 380 -8.67 18.62 -16.63
CA TYR A 380 -7.46 19.47 -16.78
C TYR A 380 -6.95 19.83 -15.39
#